data_AF-A0A5T3RL82-F1
#
_entry.id   AF-A0A5T3RL82-F1
#
_cell.length_a   1.000
_cell.length_b   1.000
_cell.length_c   1.000
_cell.angle_alpha   90.00
_cell.angle_beta   90.00
_cell.angle_gamma   90.00
#
_symmetry.space_group_name_H-M   'P 1'
#
loop_
_entity.id
_entity.type
_entity.pdbx_description
1 polymer ?
#
loop_
_entity_poly.entity_id
_entity_poly.type
_entity_poly.pdbx_seq_one_letter_code
_entity_poly.pdbx_strand_id
1 'polypeptide(L)'
;MLDGRGLEIFSISIMLLTVLMLSWQVLWMSGYGKRYASSCYCETERLLTQSGYYSIAILVALTVLREGAEVVLFLYSLSLTSTGRVDAGILPGGIAGLLLGGLVLWGVYSGLVLISLRTFFAASNFFLILIAAGLASQAAGILARVDILPALGWQLWDTSSILPDNSWAGTLAHTILGYTATPSGIQICAWLLVFVGIITLRFYLLQRGQH
;
A
#
# COMPACT_ATOMS: atom_id res chain seq x y z
N MET A 1 -17.21 -25.35 15.13
CA MET A 1 -18.05 -24.90 14.00
C MET A 1 -18.24 -23.37 13.95
N LEU A 2 -18.06 -22.63 15.05
CA LEU A 2 -18.05 -21.15 15.06
C LEU A 2 -16.68 -20.51 14.74
N ASP A 3 -15.58 -21.28 14.79
CA ASP A 3 -14.22 -20.73 14.59
C ASP A 3 -13.96 -20.23 13.15
N GLY A 4 -14.55 -20.85 12.12
CA GLY A 4 -14.28 -20.49 10.72
C GLY A 4 -14.89 -19.14 10.32
N ARG A 5 -16.21 -18.97 10.50
CA ARG A 5 -16.92 -17.75 10.08
C ARG A 5 -16.51 -16.52 10.90
N GLY A 6 -16.23 -16.70 12.20
CA GLY A 6 -15.76 -15.60 13.06
C GLY A 6 -14.39 -15.07 12.63
N LEU A 7 -13.46 -15.96 12.31
CA LEU A 7 -12.13 -15.60 11.82
C LEU A 7 -12.18 -14.91 10.45
N GLU A 8 -13.06 -15.35 9.56
CA GLU A 8 -13.25 -14.74 8.24
C GLU A 8 -13.80 -13.31 8.35
N ILE A 9 -14.84 -13.09 9.17
CA ILE A 9 -15.42 -11.76 9.40
C ILE A 9 -14.40 -10.82 10.07
N PHE A 10 -13.61 -11.34 11.02
CA PHE A 10 -12.55 -10.58 11.65
C PHE A 10 -11.45 -10.18 10.65
N SER A 11 -11.03 -11.11 9.79
CA SER A 11 -10.03 -10.85 8.73
C SER A 11 -10.51 -9.81 7.73
N ILE A 12 -11.78 -9.89 7.31
CA ILE A 12 -12.44 -8.88 6.46
C ILE A 12 -12.37 -7.50 7.13
N SER A 13 -12.70 -7.43 8.42
CA SER A 13 -12.74 -6.17 9.17
C SER A 13 -11.36 -5.52 9.22
N ILE A 14 -10.31 -6.31 9.42
CA ILE A 14 -8.92 -5.85 9.37
C ILE A 14 -8.58 -5.34 7.97
N MET A 15 -8.90 -6.09 6.90
CA MET A 15 -8.60 -5.64 5.53
C MET A 15 -9.30 -4.32 5.18
N LEU A 16 -10.58 -4.17 5.56
CA LEU A 16 -11.30 -2.92 5.35
C LEU A 16 -10.68 -1.76 6.13
N LEU A 17 -10.26 -1.99 7.38
CA LEU A 17 -9.54 -1.01 8.18
C LEU A 17 -8.21 -0.61 7.50
N THR A 18 -7.46 -1.58 6.97
CA THR A 18 -6.22 -1.33 6.23
C THR A 18 -6.48 -0.50 4.97
N VAL A 19 -7.51 -0.82 4.19
CA VAL A 19 -7.89 -0.04 2.99
C VAL A 19 -8.24 1.40 3.36
N LEU A 20 -8.99 1.61 4.44
CA LEU A 20 -9.32 2.96 4.93
C LEU A 20 -8.07 3.73 5.38
N MET A 21 -7.19 3.09 6.14
CA MET A 21 -5.94 3.69 6.61
C MET A 21 -5.03 4.09 5.43
N LEU A 22 -4.82 3.19 4.46
CA LEU A 22 -4.03 3.48 3.26
C LEU A 22 -4.65 4.60 2.42
N SER A 23 -5.97 4.56 2.24
CA SER A 23 -6.70 5.61 1.52
C SER A 23 -6.51 6.97 2.20
N TRP A 24 -6.62 7.01 3.53
CA TRP A 24 -6.39 8.22 4.31
C TRP A 24 -4.97 8.76 4.12
N GLN A 25 -3.94 7.89 4.19
CA GLN A 25 -2.54 8.29 3.98
C GLN A 25 -2.32 8.89 2.59
N VAL A 26 -2.86 8.27 1.54
CA VAL A 26 -2.76 8.76 0.16
C VAL A 26 -3.44 10.13 0.01
N LEU A 27 -4.65 10.28 0.56
CA LEU A 27 -5.41 11.53 0.48
C LEU A 27 -4.68 12.66 1.22
N TRP A 28 -4.16 12.37 2.41
CA TRP A 28 -3.35 13.30 3.19
C TRP A 28 -2.11 13.75 2.40
N MET A 29 -1.38 12.81 1.79
CA MET A 29 -0.21 13.16 0.99
C MET A 29 -0.56 14.05 -0.22
N SER A 30 -1.72 13.84 -0.83
CA SER A 30 -2.19 14.63 -1.97
C SER A 30 -2.64 16.05 -1.61
N GLY A 31 -3.27 16.23 -0.45
CA GLY A 31 -3.75 17.55 0.02
C GLY A 31 -2.63 18.43 0.59
N TYR A 32 -1.66 17.83 1.27
CA TYR A 32 -0.60 18.55 1.98
C TYR A 32 0.65 18.81 1.12
N GLY A 33 0.93 17.96 0.12
CA GLY A 33 2.15 18.06 -0.69
C GLY A 33 2.31 19.35 -1.52
N LYS A 34 1.21 20.01 -1.91
CA LYS A 34 1.29 21.25 -2.71
C LYS A 34 1.58 22.52 -1.88
N ARG A 35 1.06 22.63 -0.65
CA ARG A 35 1.29 23.80 0.23
C ARG A 35 2.59 23.67 1.04
N TYR A 36 2.97 22.46 1.45
CA TYR A 36 4.19 22.26 2.23
C TYR A 36 5.47 22.33 1.37
N ALA A 37 5.46 21.95 0.09
CA ALA A 37 6.66 22.08 -0.74
C ALA A 37 7.11 23.55 -0.93
N SER A 38 6.18 24.51 -0.96
CA SER A 38 6.51 25.94 -1.02
C SER A 38 6.78 26.56 0.36
N SER A 39 6.06 26.12 1.40
CA SER A 39 6.25 26.65 2.76
C SER A 39 7.45 26.05 3.49
N CYS A 40 7.87 24.83 3.16
CA CYS A 40 8.98 24.14 3.83
C CYS A 40 10.31 24.86 3.60
N TYR A 41 10.56 25.45 2.42
CA TYR A 41 11.75 26.26 2.20
C TYR A 41 11.75 27.52 3.08
N CYS A 42 10.62 28.20 3.22
CA CYS A 42 10.52 29.45 3.99
C CYS A 42 10.46 29.22 5.51
N GLU A 43 9.85 28.12 5.96
CA GLU A 43 9.78 27.74 7.38
C GLU A 43 11.07 27.09 7.87
N THR A 44 11.78 26.32 7.03
CA THR A 44 13.08 25.75 7.40
C THR A 44 14.08 26.87 7.65
N GLU A 45 14.09 27.94 6.83
CA GLU A 45 14.90 29.13 7.09
C GLU A 45 14.58 29.79 8.44
N ARG A 46 13.29 29.88 8.79
CA ARG A 46 12.83 30.42 10.09
C ARG A 46 13.20 29.52 11.28
N LEU A 47 13.03 28.20 11.14
CA LEU A 47 13.37 27.22 12.18
C LEU A 47 14.88 27.10 12.39
N LEU A 48 15.68 27.27 11.33
CA LEU A 48 17.13 27.39 11.42
C LEU A 48 17.55 28.63 12.22
N THR A 49 16.80 29.73 12.15
CA THR A 49 17.06 30.95 12.94
C THR A 49 16.57 30.91 14.39
N GLN A 50 15.56 30.11 14.76
CA GLN A 50 14.96 30.13 16.11
C GLN A 50 15.03 28.84 16.93
N SER A 51 15.04 27.65 16.33
CA SER A 51 14.90 26.37 17.06
C SER A 51 16.05 25.38 16.88
N GLY A 52 17.06 25.71 16.08
CA GLY A 52 18.30 24.95 16.01
C GLY A 52 18.19 23.60 15.28
N TYR A 53 19.28 23.23 14.62
CA TYR A 53 19.43 22.02 13.81
C TYR A 53 18.98 20.72 14.50
N TYR A 54 19.02 20.67 15.84
CA TYR A 54 18.65 19.51 16.65
C TYR A 54 17.18 19.13 16.54
N SER A 55 16.25 20.08 16.43
CA SER A 55 14.82 19.77 16.34
C SER A 55 14.48 19.03 15.04
N ILE A 56 15.06 19.48 13.92
CA ILE A 56 14.87 18.83 12.61
C ILE A 56 15.51 17.44 12.61
N ALA A 57 16.72 17.31 13.16
CA ALA A 57 17.40 16.02 13.27
C ALA A 57 16.58 15.00 14.09
N ILE A 58 16.03 15.42 15.23
CA ILE A 58 15.17 14.56 16.07
C ILE A 58 13.89 14.18 15.34
N LEU A 59 13.23 15.12 14.65
CA LEU A 59 12.01 14.83 13.89
C LEU A 59 12.24 13.80 12.79
N VAL A 60 13.33 13.96 12.02
CA VAL A 60 13.71 13.00 10.98
C VAL A 60 14.04 11.65 11.60
N ALA A 61 14.83 11.62 12.69
CA ALA A 61 15.19 10.38 13.37
C ALA A 61 13.96 9.62 13.90
N LEU A 62 13.01 10.32 14.54
CA LEU A 62 11.77 9.71 15.04
C LEU A 62 10.88 9.18 13.91
N THR A 63 10.81 9.90 12.79
CA THR A 63 10.02 9.48 11.63
C THR A 63 10.60 8.22 11.00
N VAL A 64 11.93 8.17 10.81
CA VAL A 64 12.62 6.98 10.28
C VAL A 64 12.49 5.79 11.23
N LEU A 65 12.63 6.03 12.54
CA LEU A 65 12.47 4.98 13.56
C LEU A 65 11.06 4.37 13.52
N ARG A 66 10.02 5.20 13.38
CA ARG A 66 8.63 4.76 13.30
C ARG A 66 8.39 3.89 12.08
N GLU A 67 8.70 4.40 10.88
CA GLU A 67 8.49 3.66 9.63
C GLU A 67 9.30 2.35 9.62
N GLY A 68 10.52 2.38 10.15
CA GLY A 68 11.35 1.18 10.33
C GLY A 68 10.72 0.16 11.30
N ALA A 69 10.14 0.61 12.40
CA ALA A 69 9.46 -0.27 13.37
C ALA A 69 8.22 -0.94 12.75
N GLU A 70 7.44 -0.23 11.93
CA GLU A 70 6.30 -0.80 11.21
C GLU A 70 6.75 -1.95 10.28
N VAL A 71 7.86 -1.78 9.55
CA VAL A 71 8.42 -2.84 8.67
C VAL A 71 8.89 -4.06 9.46
N VAL A 72 9.59 -3.86 10.59
CA VAL A 72 10.08 -4.96 11.43
C VAL A 72 8.92 -5.74 12.03
N LEU A 73 7.89 -5.05 12.54
CA LEU A 73 6.70 -5.68 13.11
C LEU A 73 5.91 -6.45 12.05
N PHE A 74 5.86 -5.96 10.82
CA PHE A 74 5.22 -6.66 9.70
C PHE A 74 5.95 -7.97 9.37
N LEU A 75 7.29 -7.92 9.21
CA LEU A 75 8.10 -9.12 8.96
C LEU A 75 7.99 -10.14 10.10
N TYR A 76 7.99 -9.66 11.34
CA TYR A 76 7.79 -10.50 12.52
C TYR A 76 6.41 -11.17 12.50
N SER A 77 5.35 -10.43 12.17
CA SER A 77 3.98 -10.96 12.10
C SER A 77 3.83 -12.04 11.01
N LEU A 78 4.49 -11.87 9.86
CA LEU A 78 4.55 -12.90 8.81
C LEU A 78 5.25 -14.18 9.28
N SER A 79 6.32 -14.04 10.07
CA SER A 79 7.02 -15.21 10.63
C SER A 79 6.15 -16.02 11.59
N LEU A 80 5.23 -15.38 12.32
CA LEU A 80 4.32 -16.04 13.26
C LEU A 80 3.13 -16.71 12.56
N THR A 81 2.67 -16.15 11.43
CA THR A 81 1.51 -16.65 10.67
C THR A 81 1.85 -17.92 9.87
N SER A 82 3.14 -18.18 9.64
CA SER A 82 3.63 -19.36 8.92
C SER A 82 3.59 -20.60 9.83
N THR A 83 2.50 -21.36 9.80
CA THR A 83 2.27 -22.52 10.67
C THR A 83 3.31 -23.63 10.46
N GLY A 84 4.24 -23.79 11.41
CA GLY A 84 4.94 -25.06 11.68
C GLY A 84 6.34 -25.26 11.10
N ARG A 85 6.79 -24.43 10.16
CA ARG A 85 8.20 -24.31 9.77
C ARG A 85 8.46 -22.83 9.54
N VAL A 86 9.44 -22.26 10.24
CA VAL A 86 10.04 -21.00 9.79
C VAL A 86 10.57 -21.31 8.39
N ASP A 87 9.84 -20.89 7.37
CA ASP A 87 10.32 -21.03 6.00
C ASP A 87 11.65 -20.30 5.98
N ALA A 88 12.73 -21.04 5.77
CA ALA A 88 14.09 -20.50 5.72
C ALA A 88 14.23 -19.41 4.64
N GLY A 89 13.20 -19.20 3.81
CA GLY A 89 13.04 -18.15 2.82
C GLY A 89 12.66 -16.76 3.35
N ILE A 90 12.11 -16.59 4.56
CA ILE A 90 11.66 -15.26 5.05
C ILE A 90 12.86 -14.33 5.28
N LEU A 91 13.88 -14.81 6.00
CA LEU A 91 15.08 -14.03 6.29
C LEU A 91 15.88 -13.64 5.02
N PRO A 92 16.23 -14.58 4.11
CA PRO A 92 16.90 -14.22 2.86
C PRO A 92 16.00 -13.42 1.92
N GLY A 93 14.67 -13.63 1.94
CA GLY A 93 13.72 -12.80 1.20
C GLY A 93 13.68 -11.36 1.69
N GLY A 94 13.70 -11.15 3.00
CA GLY A 94 13.78 -9.82 3.62
C GLY A 94 15.11 -9.12 3.29
N ILE A 95 16.24 -9.83 3.38
CA ILE A 95 17.56 -9.28 3.02
C ILE A 95 17.62 -8.94 1.53
N ALA A 96 17.14 -9.84 0.66
CA ALA A 96 17.09 -9.60 -0.78
C ALA A 96 16.18 -8.40 -1.12
N GLY A 97 15.02 -8.30 -0.47
CA GLY A 97 14.12 -7.16 -0.60
C GLY A 97 14.75 -5.83 -0.16
N LEU A 98 15.50 -5.84 0.95
CA LEU A 98 16.23 -4.67 1.43
C LEU A 98 17.35 -4.24 0.47
N LEU A 99 18.09 -5.21 -0.08
CA LEU A 99 19.11 -4.95 -1.10
C LEU A 99 18.50 -4.40 -2.40
N LEU A 100 17.42 -5.00 -2.89
CA LEU A 100 16.70 -4.50 -4.06
C LEU A 100 16.12 -3.09 -3.82
N GLY A 101 15.54 -2.86 -2.65
CA GLY A 101 15.05 -1.53 -2.25
C GLY A 101 16.17 -0.50 -2.22
N GLY A 102 17.35 -0.86 -1.69
CA GLY A 102 18.56 -0.03 -1.72
C GLY A 102 19.05 0.28 -3.14
N LEU A 103 19.01 -0.72 -4.05
CA LEU A 103 19.34 -0.52 -5.47
C LEU A 103 18.33 0.40 -6.18
N VAL A 104 17.04 0.24 -5.90
CA VAL A 104 15.99 1.14 -6.41
C VAL A 104 16.19 2.55 -5.88
N LEU A 105 16.46 2.71 -4.57
CA LEU A 105 16.73 4.01 -3.96
C LEU A 105 17.98 4.66 -4.58
N TRP A 106 19.03 3.88 -4.81
CA TRP A 106 20.24 4.37 -5.48
C TRP A 106 19.95 4.78 -6.93
N GLY A 107 19.19 3.98 -7.69
CA GLY A 107 18.75 4.32 -9.04
C GLY A 107 17.87 5.57 -9.08
N VAL A 108 16.99 5.73 -8.09
CA VAL A 108 16.17 6.94 -7.91
C VAL A 108 17.04 8.13 -7.52
N TYR A 109 18.05 7.97 -6.66
CA TYR A 109 18.98 9.04 -6.29
C TYR A 109 19.83 9.51 -7.48
N SER A 110 20.35 8.57 -8.28
CA SER A 110 21.03 8.87 -9.54
C SER A 110 20.07 9.49 -10.57
N GLY A 111 18.82 9.03 -10.60
CA GLY A 111 17.75 9.55 -11.44
C GLY A 111 17.15 10.87 -10.96
N LEU A 112 17.34 11.27 -9.70
CA LEU A 112 16.85 12.52 -9.11
C LEU A 112 17.50 13.76 -9.75
N VAL A 113 18.64 13.57 -10.41
CA VAL A 113 19.26 14.58 -11.28
C VAL A 113 18.42 14.83 -12.55
N LEU A 114 17.59 13.86 -12.98
CA LEU A 114 16.72 13.97 -14.18
C LEU A 114 15.21 13.95 -13.90
N ILE A 115 14.74 13.40 -12.77
CA ILE A 115 13.31 13.18 -12.48
C ILE A 115 12.84 14.13 -11.37
N SER A 116 11.76 14.87 -11.64
CA SER A 116 11.16 15.76 -10.65
C SER A 116 10.60 15.01 -9.43
N LEU A 117 10.78 15.56 -8.22
CA LEU A 117 10.17 15.05 -6.97
C LEU A 117 8.66 14.84 -7.12
N ARG A 118 7.99 15.66 -7.93
CA ARG A 118 6.56 15.55 -8.22
C ARG A 118 6.22 14.21 -8.89
N THR A 119 7.04 13.76 -9.83
CA THR A 119 6.83 12.48 -10.54
C THR A 119 7.03 11.31 -9.59
N PHE A 120 8.03 11.37 -8.71
CA PHE A 120 8.27 10.35 -7.69
C PHE A 120 7.05 10.21 -6.74
N PHE A 121 6.58 11.31 -6.16
CA PHE A 121 5.40 11.28 -5.28
C PHE A 121 4.12 10.85 -6.00
N ALA A 122 3.97 11.20 -7.28
CA ALA A 122 2.83 10.75 -8.07
C ALA A 122 2.88 9.23 -8.31
N ALA A 123 4.05 8.68 -8.62
CA ALA A 123 4.25 7.24 -8.81
C ALA A 123 4.02 6.47 -7.50
N SER A 124 4.62 6.89 -6.38
CA SER A 124 4.43 6.22 -5.08
C SER A 124 2.97 6.22 -4.63
N ASN A 125 2.27 7.36 -4.77
CA ASN A 125 0.83 7.41 -4.47
C ASN A 125 0.02 6.49 -5.39
N PHE A 126 0.36 6.42 -6.68
CA PHE A 126 -0.32 5.51 -7.61
C PHE A 126 -0.17 4.05 -7.17
N PHE A 127 1.02 3.62 -6.76
CA PHE A 127 1.26 2.28 -6.22
C PHE A 127 0.44 2.01 -4.94
N LEU A 128 0.38 2.98 -4.01
CA LEU A 128 -0.42 2.83 -2.78
C LEU A 128 -1.92 2.66 -3.06
N ILE A 129 -2.46 3.41 -4.03
CA ILE A 129 -3.87 3.28 -4.46
C ILE A 129 -4.11 1.88 -5.02
N LEU A 130 -3.15 1.37 -5.79
CA LEU A 130 -3.23 0.05 -6.41
C LEU A 130 -3.26 -1.05 -5.33
N ILE A 131 -2.39 -0.97 -4.33
CA ILE A 131 -2.37 -1.91 -3.18
C ILE A 131 -3.71 -1.86 -2.43
N ALA A 132 -4.24 -0.66 -2.15
CA ALA A 132 -5.53 -0.51 -1.47
C ALA A 132 -6.68 -1.13 -2.28
N ALA A 133 -6.70 -0.92 -3.60
CA ALA A 133 -7.68 -1.55 -4.48
C ALA A 133 -7.54 -3.08 -4.51
N GLY A 134 -6.31 -3.60 -4.52
CA GLY A 134 -6.01 -5.03 -4.45
C GLY A 134 -6.49 -5.69 -3.15
N LEU A 135 -6.29 -5.03 -2.01
CA LEU A 135 -6.81 -5.49 -0.72
C LEU A 135 -8.35 -5.46 -0.66
N ALA A 136 -8.97 -4.43 -1.25
CA ALA A 136 -10.43 -4.34 -1.34
C ALA A 136 -11.03 -5.46 -2.20
N SER A 137 -10.37 -5.78 -3.32
CA SER A 137 -10.72 -6.94 -4.17
C SER A 137 -10.70 -8.24 -3.37
N GLN A 138 -9.62 -8.49 -2.61
CA GLN A 138 -9.50 -9.67 -1.76
C GLN A 138 -10.59 -9.74 -0.70
N ALA A 139 -10.84 -8.63 0.01
CA ALA A 139 -11.92 -8.55 1.01
C ALA A 139 -13.29 -8.86 0.39
N ALA A 140 -13.60 -8.30 -0.79
CA ALA A 140 -14.83 -8.59 -1.52
C ALA A 140 -14.94 -10.06 -1.95
N GLY A 141 -13.81 -10.69 -2.29
CA GLY A 141 -13.73 -12.12 -2.56
C GLY A 141 -14.12 -12.98 -1.36
N ILE A 142 -13.69 -12.60 -0.15
CA ILE A 142 -14.07 -13.30 1.08
C ILE A 142 -15.54 -13.03 1.41
N LEU A 143 -16.05 -11.79 1.24
CA LEU A 143 -17.48 -11.47 1.42
C LEU A 143 -18.40 -12.33 0.55
N ALA A 144 -18.00 -12.59 -0.70
CA ALA A 144 -18.75 -13.46 -1.60
C ALA A 144 -18.72 -14.94 -1.17
N ARG A 145 -17.62 -15.41 -0.56
CA ARG A 145 -17.53 -16.78 -0.01
C ARG A 145 -18.41 -16.99 1.22
N VAL A 146 -18.58 -15.94 2.04
CA VAL A 146 -19.41 -16.00 3.27
C VAL A 146 -20.90 -15.75 2.98
N ASP A 147 -21.28 -15.64 1.70
CA ASP A 147 -22.65 -15.43 1.20
C ASP A 147 -23.28 -14.09 1.65
N ILE A 148 -22.42 -13.10 1.98
CA ILE A 148 -22.87 -11.75 2.39
C ILE A 148 -23.14 -10.88 1.15
N LEU A 149 -22.38 -11.09 0.08
CA LEU A 149 -22.57 -10.43 -1.21
C LEU A 149 -22.96 -11.48 -2.28
N PRO A 150 -23.97 -11.21 -3.12
CA PRO A 150 -24.32 -12.09 -4.22
C PRO A 150 -23.12 -12.22 -5.15
N ALA A 151 -22.62 -13.44 -5.37
CA ALA A 151 -21.53 -13.68 -6.30
C ALA A 151 -21.99 -13.28 -7.72
N LEU A 152 -21.64 -12.07 -8.18
CA LEU A 152 -21.85 -11.68 -9.56
C LEU A 152 -20.88 -12.48 -10.43
N GLY A 153 -21.30 -13.66 -10.88
CA GLY A 153 -20.55 -14.55 -11.77
C GLY A 153 -19.50 -15.39 -11.03
N TRP A 154 -19.55 -16.71 -11.25
CA TRP A 154 -18.70 -17.69 -10.54
C TRP A 154 -17.26 -17.75 -11.09
N GLN A 155 -17.01 -17.18 -12.27
CA GLN A 155 -15.69 -16.99 -12.88
C GLN A 155 -15.89 -16.18 -14.18
N LEU A 156 -15.28 -15.00 -14.29
CA LEU A 156 -15.40 -14.18 -15.53
C LEU A 156 -14.32 -14.51 -16.56
N TRP A 157 -13.11 -14.88 -16.12
CA TRP A 157 -12.00 -15.22 -16.99
C TRP A 157 -11.03 -16.15 -16.26
N ASP A 158 -10.37 -17.06 -16.99
CA ASP A 158 -9.30 -17.92 -16.49
C ASP A 158 -7.97 -17.52 -17.16
N THR A 159 -7.10 -16.85 -16.40
CA THR A 159 -5.78 -16.42 -16.87
C THR A 159 -4.67 -17.36 -16.35
N SER A 160 -5.05 -18.48 -15.71
CA SER A 160 -4.11 -19.45 -15.14
C SER A 160 -3.16 -20.06 -16.18
N SER A 161 -3.50 -19.99 -17.47
CA SER A 161 -2.67 -20.51 -18.56
C SER A 161 -1.50 -19.59 -18.93
N ILE A 162 -1.55 -18.29 -18.60
CA ILE A 162 -0.48 -17.30 -18.90
C ILE A 162 0.29 -16.93 -17.64
N LEU A 163 -0.39 -16.80 -16.50
CA LEU A 163 0.24 -16.51 -15.21
C LEU A 163 -0.41 -17.34 -14.11
N PRO A 164 0.18 -18.50 -13.74
CA PRO A 164 -0.32 -19.31 -12.65
C PRO A 164 -0.08 -18.61 -11.30
N ASP A 165 -1.06 -18.69 -10.41
CA ASP A 165 -1.01 -18.09 -9.06
C ASP A 165 0.16 -18.62 -8.20
N ASN A 166 0.71 -19.79 -8.55
CA ASN A 166 1.85 -20.42 -7.87
C ASN A 166 3.23 -19.95 -8.35
N SER A 167 3.31 -19.11 -9.39
CA SER A 167 4.59 -18.56 -9.85
C SER A 167 5.03 -17.40 -8.96
N TRP A 168 6.33 -17.19 -8.78
CA TRP A 168 6.84 -16.08 -7.97
C TRP A 168 6.31 -14.70 -8.44
N ALA A 169 6.12 -14.52 -9.75
CA ALA A 169 5.52 -13.32 -10.33
C ALA A 169 4.00 -13.24 -10.09
N GLY A 170 3.28 -14.37 -10.17
CA GLY A 170 1.86 -14.48 -9.86
C GLY A 170 1.55 -14.17 -8.39
N THR A 171 2.37 -14.67 -7.46
CA THR A 171 2.23 -14.38 -6.02
C THR A 171 2.52 -12.90 -5.72
N LEU A 172 3.52 -12.30 -6.36
CA LEU A 172 3.79 -10.85 -6.23
C LEU A 172 2.66 -10.00 -6.80
N ALA A 173 2.13 -10.36 -7.98
CA ALA A 173 0.99 -9.69 -8.60
C ALA A 173 -0.29 -9.85 -7.75
N HIS A 174 -0.52 -11.02 -7.18
CA HIS A 174 -1.62 -11.26 -6.25
C HIS A 174 -1.49 -10.38 -5.00
N THR A 175 -0.29 -10.31 -4.42
CA THR A 175 -0.03 -9.56 -3.19
C THR A 175 -0.10 -8.04 -3.40
N ILE A 176 0.46 -7.53 -4.50
CA ILE A 176 0.56 -6.08 -4.76
C ILE A 176 -0.68 -5.55 -5.49
N LEU A 177 -1.21 -6.30 -6.46
CA LEU A 177 -2.32 -5.85 -7.32
C LEU A 177 -3.68 -6.39 -6.88
N GLY A 178 -3.71 -7.42 -6.02
CA GLY A 178 -4.92 -8.21 -5.76
C GLY A 178 -5.34 -9.05 -6.97
N TYR A 179 -4.39 -9.35 -7.87
CA TYR A 179 -4.65 -10.13 -9.07
C TYR A 179 -5.02 -11.58 -8.72
N THR A 180 -6.17 -12.04 -9.17
CA THR A 180 -6.58 -13.45 -9.08
C THR A 180 -6.66 -14.04 -10.48
N ALA A 181 -6.12 -15.25 -10.70
CA ALA A 181 -6.22 -15.91 -12.00
C ALA A 181 -7.68 -16.21 -12.42
N THR A 182 -8.60 -16.24 -11.45
CA THR A 182 -10.04 -16.48 -11.62
C THR A 182 -10.87 -15.42 -10.88
N PRO A 183 -10.90 -14.16 -11.36
CA PRO A 183 -11.61 -13.09 -10.66
C PRO A 183 -13.13 -13.28 -10.78
N SER A 184 -13.84 -13.10 -9.67
CA SER A 184 -15.30 -12.96 -9.69
C SER A 184 -15.68 -11.51 -10.04
N GLY A 185 -16.89 -11.28 -10.56
CA GLY A 185 -17.31 -9.93 -10.97
C GLY A 185 -17.29 -8.93 -9.83
N ILE A 186 -17.53 -9.39 -8.61
CA ILE A 186 -17.53 -8.55 -7.42
C ILE A 186 -16.14 -8.08 -7.01
N GLN A 187 -15.11 -8.89 -7.27
CA GLN A 187 -13.71 -8.53 -7.01
C GLN A 187 -13.28 -7.38 -7.92
N ILE A 188 -13.62 -7.47 -9.22
CA ILE A 188 -13.33 -6.42 -10.20
C ILE A 188 -14.11 -5.14 -9.87
N CYS A 189 -15.39 -5.25 -9.51
CA CYS A 189 -16.19 -4.11 -9.10
C CYS A 189 -15.62 -3.43 -7.85
N ALA A 190 -15.23 -4.20 -6.83
CA ALA A 190 -14.63 -3.64 -5.61
C ALA A 190 -13.30 -2.95 -5.88
N TRP A 191 -12.45 -3.57 -6.70
CA TRP A 191 -11.18 -2.99 -7.14
C TRP A 191 -11.40 -1.65 -7.85
N LEU A 192 -12.29 -1.62 -8.85
CA LEU A 192 -12.62 -0.41 -9.60
C LEU A 192 -13.24 0.67 -8.72
N LEU A 193 -14.14 0.30 -7.81
CA LEU A 193 -14.80 1.25 -6.92
C LEU A 193 -13.78 1.94 -6.02
N VAL A 194 -12.87 1.20 -5.40
CA VAL A 194 -11.83 1.77 -4.54
C VAL A 194 -10.82 2.58 -5.35
N PHE A 195 -10.36 2.05 -6.49
CA PHE A 195 -9.41 2.74 -7.35
C PHE A 195 -9.94 4.08 -7.86
N VAL A 196 -11.13 4.06 -8.47
CA VAL A 196 -11.79 5.27 -8.99
C VAL A 196 -12.20 6.20 -7.85
N GLY A 197 -12.68 5.64 -6.73
CA GLY A 197 -13.07 6.41 -5.54
C GLY A 197 -11.91 7.24 -4.98
N ILE A 198 -10.75 6.61 -4.75
CA ILE A 198 -9.57 7.31 -4.21
C ILE A 198 -9.04 8.35 -5.20
N ILE A 199 -8.99 8.03 -6.50
CA ILE A 199 -8.53 8.98 -7.53
C ILE A 199 -9.46 10.19 -7.65
N THR A 200 -10.78 9.96 -7.67
CA THR A 200 -11.78 11.02 -7.78
C THR A 200 -11.75 11.91 -6.53
N LEU A 201 -11.68 11.31 -5.35
CA LEU A 201 -11.60 12.04 -4.09
C LEU A 201 -10.31 12.86 -3.99
N ARG A 202 -9.18 12.29 -4.42
CA ARG A 202 -7.90 13.01 -4.55
C ARG A 202 -8.03 14.22 -5.48
N PHE A 203 -8.63 14.04 -6.66
CA PHE A 203 -8.80 15.13 -7.62
C PHE A 203 -9.72 16.24 -7.06
N TYR A 204 -10.80 15.86 -6.38
CA TYR A 204 -11.74 16.79 -5.74
C TYR A 204 -11.08 17.60 -4.61
N LEU A 205 -10.28 16.96 -3.76
CA LEU A 205 -9.53 17.65 -2.69
C LEU A 205 -8.46 18.60 -3.26
N LEU A 206 -7.81 18.22 -4.36
CA LEU A 206 -6.84 19.08 -5.05
C LEU A 206 -7.47 20.33 -5.66
N GLN A 207 -8.71 20.25 -6.14
CA GLN A 207 -9.45 21.41 -6.67
C GLN A 207 -9.92 22.36 -5.56
N ARG A 208 -10.39 21.82 -4.42
CA ARG A 208 -10.82 22.65 -3.28
C ARG A 208 -9.71 23.45 -2.62
N GLY A 209 -8.45 23.02 -2.73
CA GLY A 209 -7.30 23.75 -2.15
C GLY A 209 -6.83 24.98 -2.93
N GLN A 210 -7.42 25.26 -4.10
CA GLN A 210 -7.08 26.40 -4.98
C GLN A 210 -8.06 27.59 -4.90
N HIS A 211 -9.16 27.45 -4.17
CA HIS A 211 -10.05 28.56 -3.79
C HIS A 211 -9.78 28.97 -2.33
#